data_AF-A0A8C4Z1S4-F1
#
_entry.id   AF-A0A8C4Z1S4-F1
#
_cell.length_a   1.000
_cell.length_b   1.000
_cell.length_c   1.000
_cell.angle_alpha   90.00
_cell.angle_beta   90.00
_cell.angle_gamma   90.00
#
_symmetry.space_group_name_H-M   'P 1'
#
loop_
_entity.id
_entity.type
_entity.pdbx_description
1 polymer ?
#
loop_
_entity_poly.entity_id
_entity_poly.type
_entity_poly.pdbx_seq_one_letter_code
_entity_poly.pdbx_strand_id
1 'polypeptide(L)'
;MSTALSDPSLERNFKGHKDSVTCVDINCNMKQIATGSKDSCVMIWNMKPQMRSYRLAGHKDAVTCVHFSPSGHLVASASRDKTVRLWVPSLKAESTSFRAHIGTVRSVNFSADGQSLVTASDDKTIKVWTVHRQKFLFSLSQHINWVRCAKFSPDGRLIVSSSDDKTVKLWDRNSRECVHSFYEHAGYANHVEFHPSGTCIAAASTDNSVKVWDIRTHKMLQHYPVHSGAVNSLSFHPSGNFLITAANDSTLKIMDLLEGKLLYTLHGHQGPASCVAFSRTGEYFASGGNDDQVMVWKSNFDCTTCEDVRFQHNTAPGQQGISANSTAHVPHPSRAPKPRSQTCSVAEVSNTTEWHTVSHPHNPGPSSHNKTAHSQSIRAPSTHQPPPQARASSPEHQAQTQTSDGGVSSALSSTLERIVNQLDILTQALLRMLLQGNMQTRS
;
A
#
# COMPACT_ATOMS: atom_id res chain seq x y z
N MET A 1 -40.94 -7.21 5.06
CA MET A 1 -40.65 -5.80 5.41
C MET A 1 -39.16 -5.60 5.24
N SER A 2 -38.76 -4.98 4.13
CA SER A 2 -37.36 -4.63 3.87
C SER A 2 -36.94 -3.57 4.88
N THR A 3 -36.11 -3.93 5.85
CA THR A 3 -35.45 -2.97 6.72
C THR A 3 -34.66 -2.02 5.82
N ALA A 4 -35.08 -0.75 5.78
CA ALA A 4 -34.33 0.30 5.10
C ALA A 4 -32.90 0.26 5.66
N LEU A 5 -31.96 -0.03 4.78
CA LEU A 5 -30.53 0.06 5.00
C LEU A 5 -30.22 1.44 5.58
N SER A 6 -29.92 1.52 6.88
CA SER A 6 -29.56 2.78 7.53
C SER A 6 -28.26 3.31 6.93
N ASP A 7 -28.14 4.60 6.70
CA ASP A 7 -26.90 5.21 6.21
C ASP A 7 -25.70 4.94 7.13
N PRO A 8 -24.46 4.95 6.61
CA PRO A 8 -23.27 4.85 7.44
C PRO A 8 -23.31 5.89 8.56
N SER A 9 -23.12 5.44 9.81
CA SER A 9 -23.29 6.29 10.99
C SER A 9 -22.04 6.30 11.85
N LEU A 10 -21.73 7.48 12.39
CA LEU A 10 -20.60 7.64 13.32
C LEU A 10 -20.95 6.94 14.64
N GLU A 11 -20.22 5.87 14.95
CA GLU A 11 -20.43 5.13 16.20
C GLU A 11 -19.57 5.71 17.31
N ARG A 12 -18.31 6.06 17.01
CA ARG A 12 -17.34 6.54 18.01
C ARG A 12 -16.39 7.57 17.48
N ASN A 13 -15.93 8.38 18.42
CA ASN A 13 -14.87 9.36 18.21
C ASN A 13 -13.83 9.20 19.32
N PHE A 14 -12.59 8.93 18.95
CA PHE A 14 -11.46 8.86 19.86
C PHE A 14 -10.57 10.10 19.70
N LYS A 15 -10.17 10.67 20.84
CA LYS A 15 -9.19 11.76 20.92
C LYS A 15 -8.10 11.37 21.91
N GLY A 16 -6.85 11.69 21.56
CA GLY A 16 -5.71 11.44 22.45
C GLY A 16 -4.34 11.56 21.80
N HIS A 17 -4.26 11.58 20.46
CA HIS A 17 -3.03 11.97 19.79
C HIS A 17 -2.79 13.46 20.04
N LYS A 18 -1.52 13.86 20.08
CA LYS A 18 -1.13 15.27 20.28
C LYS A 18 -0.90 16.03 18.98
N ASP A 19 -1.02 15.34 17.85
CA ASP A 19 -0.78 15.83 16.50
C ASP A 19 -1.53 14.93 15.51
N SER A 20 -1.52 15.31 14.24
CA SER A 20 -2.31 14.73 13.16
C SER A 20 -2.17 13.21 13.13
N VAL A 21 -3.31 12.52 13.05
CA VAL A 21 -3.35 11.10 12.76
C VAL A 21 -2.90 10.91 11.31
N THR A 22 -2.03 9.96 11.04
CA THR A 22 -1.45 9.74 9.69
C THR A 22 -1.91 8.42 9.09
N CYS A 23 -2.24 7.46 9.94
CA CYS A 23 -2.61 6.11 9.54
C CYS A 23 -3.52 5.48 10.61
N VAL A 24 -4.39 4.59 10.14
CA VAL A 24 -5.30 3.80 10.96
C VAL A 24 -5.39 2.40 10.37
N ASP A 25 -5.53 1.41 11.23
CA ASP A 25 -5.88 0.04 10.85
C ASP A 25 -6.74 -0.61 11.94
N ILE A 26 -7.60 -1.56 11.54
CA ILE A 26 -8.53 -2.25 12.44
C ILE A 26 -8.10 -3.71 12.58
N ASN A 27 -8.05 -4.19 13.83
CA ASN A 27 -7.72 -5.58 14.11
C ASN A 27 -8.81 -6.52 13.56
N CYS A 28 -8.41 -7.71 13.08
CA CYS A 28 -9.33 -8.71 12.56
C CYS A 28 -10.38 -9.17 13.58
N ASN A 29 -10.07 -9.07 14.88
CA ASN A 29 -11.00 -9.40 15.95
C ASN A 29 -12.02 -8.30 16.27
N MET A 30 -11.94 -7.15 15.61
CA MET A 30 -12.82 -5.99 15.82
C MET A 30 -12.81 -5.40 17.23
N LYS A 31 -11.85 -5.80 18.08
CA LYS A 31 -11.73 -5.32 19.45
C LYS A 31 -10.79 -4.13 19.55
N GLN A 32 -9.89 -3.97 18.59
CA GLN A 32 -8.79 -3.01 18.67
C GLN A 32 -8.61 -2.25 17.36
N ILE A 33 -8.22 -0.99 17.49
CA ILE A 33 -7.84 -0.11 16.38
C ILE A 33 -6.45 0.41 16.68
N ALA A 34 -5.57 0.39 15.69
CA ALA A 34 -4.23 0.93 15.81
C ALA A 34 -4.13 2.21 14.97
N THR A 35 -3.57 3.25 15.56
CA THR A 35 -3.38 4.54 14.90
C THR A 35 -1.95 5.02 15.09
N GLY A 36 -1.38 5.61 14.05
CA GLY A 36 -0.09 6.29 14.11
C GLY A 36 -0.26 7.79 13.88
N SER A 37 0.53 8.59 14.56
CA SER A 37 0.47 10.06 14.46
C SER A 37 1.85 10.68 14.23
N LYS A 38 1.82 11.94 13.80
CA LYS A 38 2.99 12.82 13.78
C LYS A 38 3.58 13.04 15.18
N ASP A 39 2.84 12.76 16.25
CA ASP A 39 3.33 12.81 17.63
C ASP A 39 4.31 11.68 18.01
N SER A 40 4.84 10.96 17.02
CA SER A 40 5.79 9.83 17.14
C SER A 40 5.27 8.61 17.93
N CYS A 41 3.98 8.58 18.26
CA CYS A 41 3.36 7.49 19.01
C CYS A 41 2.44 6.65 18.13
N VAL A 42 2.37 5.36 18.47
CA VAL A 42 1.30 4.47 18.04
C VAL A 42 0.32 4.36 19.19
N MET A 43 -0.98 4.44 18.92
CA MET A 43 -2.01 4.16 19.91
C MET A 43 -2.85 2.96 19.52
N ILE A 44 -3.15 2.12 20.51
CA ILE A 44 -4.08 1.01 20.37
C ILE A 44 -5.33 1.34 21.16
N TRP A 45 -6.43 1.57 20.46
CA TRP A 45 -7.74 1.85 21.03
C TRP A 45 -8.51 0.56 21.18
N ASN A 46 -9.31 0.46 22.24
CA ASN A 46 -10.22 -0.66 22.43
C ASN A 46 -11.65 -0.25 22.07
N MET A 47 -12.35 -1.11 21.35
CA MET A 47 -13.76 -0.95 21.00
C MET A 47 -14.71 -1.24 22.17
N LYS A 48 -14.22 -1.50 23.39
CA LYS A 48 -15.06 -1.55 24.59
C LYS A 48 -14.86 -0.26 25.40
N PRO A 49 -15.92 0.52 25.72
CA PRO A 49 -15.78 1.84 26.36
C PRO A 49 -15.00 1.85 27.67
N GLN A 50 -15.05 0.75 28.42
CA GLN A 50 -14.38 0.61 29.71
C GLN A 50 -12.88 0.27 29.61
N MET A 51 -12.36 0.00 28.41
CA MET A 51 -10.96 -0.37 28.23
C MET A 51 -10.11 0.83 27.83
N ARG A 52 -9.01 1.06 28.56
CA ARG A 52 -8.04 2.12 28.27
C ARG A 52 -7.35 1.89 26.93
N SER A 53 -6.93 2.98 26.29
CA SER A 53 -6.03 2.91 25.13
C SER A 53 -4.58 2.70 25.59
N TYR A 54 -3.79 2.01 24.77
CA TYR A 54 -2.37 1.85 24.98
C TYR A 54 -1.61 2.90 24.16
N ARG A 55 -0.74 3.67 24.81
CA ARG A 55 0.19 4.59 24.15
C ARG A 55 1.55 3.92 24.01
N LEU A 56 1.91 3.57 22.78
CA LEU A 56 3.15 2.91 22.44
C LEU A 56 4.15 3.97 21.95
N ALA A 57 5.09 4.34 22.81
CA ALA A 57 6.14 5.29 22.52
C ALA A 57 7.44 4.56 22.16
N GLY A 58 8.14 5.04 21.14
CA GLY A 58 9.47 4.50 20.81
C GLY A 58 10.04 4.98 19.48
N HIS A 59 9.20 5.35 18.52
CA HIS A 59 9.69 6.04 17.34
C HIS A 59 10.27 7.41 17.71
N LYS A 60 11.29 7.84 16.98
CA LYS A 60 11.97 9.13 17.23
C LYS A 60 11.39 10.28 16.40
N ASP A 61 10.49 9.98 15.48
CA ASP A 61 9.87 10.91 14.55
C ASP A 61 8.47 10.37 14.17
N ALA A 62 7.72 11.15 13.39
CA ALA A 62 6.35 10.87 12.96
C ALA A 62 6.18 9.42 12.47
N VAL A 63 5.17 8.75 12.99
CA VAL A 63 4.69 7.47 12.46
C VAL A 63 3.93 7.80 11.17
N THR A 64 4.18 7.04 10.10
CA THR A 64 3.56 7.30 8.79
C THR A 64 2.58 6.21 8.37
N CYS A 65 2.77 4.98 8.86
CA CYS A 65 1.91 3.86 8.55
C CYS A 65 1.90 2.88 9.72
N VAL A 66 0.74 2.25 9.94
CA VAL A 66 0.49 1.23 10.94
C VAL A 66 -0.32 0.13 10.28
N HIS A 67 -0.04 -1.12 10.63
CA HIS A 67 -0.78 -2.28 10.12
C HIS A 67 -0.78 -3.42 11.13
N PHE A 68 -1.92 -4.06 11.35
CA PHE A 68 -2.03 -5.30 12.10
C PHE A 68 -1.54 -6.49 11.29
N SER A 69 -1.00 -7.49 11.98
CA SER A 69 -0.76 -8.79 11.38
C SER A 69 -2.08 -9.48 11.03
N PRO A 70 -2.10 -10.43 10.08
CA PRO A 70 -3.28 -11.23 9.78
C PRO A 70 -3.90 -11.91 11.00
N SER A 71 -3.05 -12.37 11.93
CA SER A 71 -3.45 -12.97 13.21
C SER A 71 -3.92 -11.98 14.27
N GLY A 72 -3.65 -10.68 14.12
CA GLY A 72 -3.97 -9.65 15.11
C GLY A 72 -3.05 -9.61 16.34
N HIS A 73 -2.03 -10.46 16.40
CA HIS A 73 -1.09 -10.53 17.53
C HIS A 73 0.07 -9.54 17.46
N LEU A 74 0.34 -8.98 16.28
CA LEU A 74 1.39 -7.99 16.09
C LEU A 74 0.83 -6.75 15.39
N VAL A 75 1.44 -5.61 15.68
CA VAL A 75 1.24 -4.36 14.96
C VAL A 75 2.59 -3.92 14.40
N ALA A 76 2.68 -3.67 13.11
CA ALA A 76 3.84 -3.04 12.50
C ALA A 76 3.60 -1.54 12.38
N SER A 77 4.64 -0.75 12.65
CA SER A 77 4.64 0.69 12.41
C SER A 77 5.88 1.13 11.65
N ALA A 78 5.68 2.01 10.67
CA ALA A 78 6.72 2.69 9.91
C ALA A 78 6.83 4.15 10.33
N SER A 79 8.03 4.71 10.28
CA SER A 79 8.30 6.09 10.71
C SER A 79 9.33 6.81 9.84
N ARG A 80 9.28 8.13 9.91
CA ARG A 80 10.32 9.06 9.41
C ARG A 80 11.68 8.86 10.05
N ASP A 81 11.74 8.19 11.21
CA ASP A 81 13.01 7.82 11.86
C ASP A 81 13.78 6.71 11.14
N LYS A 82 13.29 6.25 9.97
CA LYS A 82 13.92 5.26 9.07
C LYS A 82 13.82 3.83 9.59
N THR A 83 13.07 3.61 10.67
CA THR A 83 12.89 2.31 11.31
C THR A 83 11.48 1.77 11.11
N VAL A 84 11.37 0.46 11.24
CA VAL A 84 10.10 -0.24 11.42
C VAL A 84 10.12 -0.88 12.80
N ARG A 85 9.00 -0.77 13.50
CA ARG A 85 8.78 -1.39 14.80
C ARG A 85 7.65 -2.39 14.73
N LEU A 86 7.84 -3.53 15.40
CA LEU A 86 6.79 -4.51 15.63
C LEU A 86 6.43 -4.45 17.10
N TRP A 87 5.13 -4.33 17.39
CA TRP A 87 4.57 -4.20 18.72
C TRP A 87 3.67 -5.39 19.02
N VAL A 88 3.72 -5.86 20.25
CA VAL A 88 2.67 -6.72 20.79
C VAL A 88 1.59 -5.81 21.39
N PRO A 89 0.32 -5.88 20.95
CA PRO A 89 -0.76 -4.99 21.38
C PRO A 89 -1.27 -5.36 22.79
N SER A 90 -0.37 -5.26 23.77
CA SER A 90 -0.58 -5.57 25.18
C SER A 90 -0.11 -4.42 26.07
N LEU A 91 -0.53 -4.41 27.34
CA LEU A 91 -0.16 -3.39 28.31
C LEU A 91 1.35 -3.25 28.51
N LYS A 92 2.12 -4.32 28.27
CA LYS A 92 3.59 -4.32 28.42
C LYS A 92 4.32 -3.54 27.33
N ALA A 93 3.63 -3.16 26.25
CA ALA A 93 4.18 -2.39 25.13
C ALA A 93 5.49 -2.97 24.56
N GLU A 94 5.65 -4.30 24.59
CA GLU A 94 6.83 -4.97 24.08
C GLU A 94 6.98 -4.70 22.58
N SER A 95 8.18 -4.29 22.19
CA SER A 95 8.47 -4.01 20.79
C SER A 95 9.88 -4.38 20.38
N THR A 96 10.00 -4.74 19.11
CA THR A 96 11.28 -4.95 18.43
C THR A 96 11.40 -3.93 17.31
N SER A 97 12.51 -3.20 17.26
CA SER A 97 12.79 -2.21 16.22
C SER A 97 13.94 -2.66 15.35
N PHE A 98 13.86 -2.40 14.04
CA PHE A 98 14.98 -2.58 13.14
C PHE A 98 15.05 -1.43 12.13
N ARG A 99 16.27 -1.13 11.67
CA ARG A 99 16.49 -0.10 10.66
C ARG A 99 16.21 -0.69 9.28
N ALA A 100 15.05 -0.37 8.71
CA ALA A 100 14.65 -0.90 7.42
C ALA A 100 15.34 -0.17 6.26
N HIS A 101 15.44 1.15 6.35
CA HIS A 101 15.81 2.01 5.23
C HIS A 101 16.82 3.10 5.60
N ILE A 102 17.35 3.78 4.58
CA ILE A 102 18.27 4.92 4.73
C ILE A 102 17.49 6.25 4.75
N GLY A 103 16.30 6.26 4.12
CA GLY A 103 15.31 7.32 4.14
C GLY A 103 14.09 7.00 5.01
N THR A 104 13.15 7.93 5.08
CA THR A 104 11.83 7.78 5.71
C THR A 104 11.15 6.51 5.24
N VAL A 105 10.70 5.66 6.16
CA VAL A 105 9.79 4.56 5.80
C VAL A 105 8.39 5.12 5.78
N ARG A 106 7.70 5.00 4.63
CA ARG A 106 6.37 5.57 4.44
C ARG A 106 5.25 4.59 4.67
N SER A 107 5.45 3.34 4.25
CA SER A 107 4.44 2.29 4.34
C SER A 107 5.05 0.99 4.83
N VAL A 108 4.25 0.22 5.55
CA VAL A 108 4.53 -1.14 5.99
C VAL A 108 3.27 -1.99 5.82
N ASN A 109 3.42 -3.22 5.34
CA ASN A 109 2.30 -4.11 5.16
C ASN A 109 2.72 -5.58 5.34
N PHE A 110 1.87 -6.36 6.01
CA PHE A 110 2.07 -7.78 6.19
C PHE A 110 1.56 -8.55 4.97
N SER A 111 2.25 -9.64 4.62
CA SER A 111 1.67 -10.66 3.74
C SER A 111 0.49 -11.36 4.40
N ALA A 112 -0.41 -11.95 3.61
CA ALA A 112 -1.61 -12.63 4.11
C ALA A 112 -1.31 -13.80 5.07
N ASP A 113 -0.16 -14.47 4.91
CA ASP A 113 0.35 -15.51 5.81
C ASP A 113 0.97 -14.97 7.12
N GLY A 114 1.17 -13.65 7.21
CA GLY A 114 1.79 -12.98 8.35
C GLY A 114 3.28 -13.27 8.54
N GLN A 115 3.95 -13.91 7.58
CA GLN A 115 5.36 -14.30 7.68
C GLN A 115 6.31 -13.26 7.09
N SER A 116 5.83 -12.42 6.18
CA SER A 116 6.63 -11.41 5.48
C SER A 116 6.08 -10.00 5.70
N LEU A 117 6.97 -9.02 5.57
CA LEU A 117 6.67 -7.59 5.60
C LEU A 117 7.23 -6.94 4.34
N VAL A 118 6.46 -6.04 3.75
CA VAL A 118 6.93 -5.14 2.70
C VAL A 118 6.99 -3.73 3.26
N THR A 119 8.07 -3.02 2.95
CA THR A 119 8.32 -1.64 3.39
C THR A 119 8.67 -0.75 2.21
N ALA A 120 8.10 0.46 2.16
CA ALA A 120 8.34 1.46 1.12
C ALA A 120 8.99 2.72 1.71
N SER A 121 9.88 3.38 0.96
CA SER A 121 10.74 4.44 1.50
C SER A 121 11.10 5.55 0.52
N ASP A 122 11.52 6.69 1.10
CA ASP A 122 12.16 7.81 0.42
C ASP A 122 13.53 7.47 -0.18
N ASP A 123 14.14 6.35 0.20
CA ASP A 123 15.35 5.86 -0.48
C ASP A 123 15.07 5.22 -1.85
N LYS A 124 13.85 5.37 -2.36
CA LYS A 124 13.39 4.92 -3.69
C LYS A 124 13.31 3.39 -3.81
N THR A 125 13.46 2.67 -2.70
CA THR A 125 13.41 1.21 -2.67
C THR A 125 12.21 0.69 -1.93
N ILE A 126 11.79 -0.50 -2.34
CA ILE A 126 10.87 -1.34 -1.59
C ILE A 126 11.69 -2.49 -1.04
N LYS A 127 11.52 -2.84 0.23
CA LYS A 127 12.24 -3.96 0.86
C LYS A 127 11.27 -4.97 1.42
N VAL A 128 11.65 -6.24 1.32
CA VAL A 128 10.89 -7.36 1.86
C VAL A 128 11.68 -8.01 2.99
N TRP A 129 10.98 -8.33 4.08
CA TRP A 129 11.55 -8.83 5.32
C TRP A 129 10.78 -10.04 5.82
N THR A 130 11.43 -10.92 6.56
CA THR A 130 10.74 -11.93 7.38
C THR A 130 10.32 -11.30 8.70
N VAL A 131 9.08 -11.56 9.13
CA VAL A 131 8.55 -11.11 10.42
C VAL A 131 9.33 -11.74 11.57
N HIS A 132 9.58 -13.05 11.48
CA HIS A 132 10.44 -13.75 12.43
C HIS A 132 11.88 -13.25 12.32
N ARG A 133 12.44 -12.77 13.44
CA ARG A 133 13.81 -12.22 13.56
C ARG A 133 14.12 -11.02 12.66
N GLN A 134 13.11 -10.43 12.01
CA GLN A 134 13.25 -9.19 11.21
C GLN A 134 14.37 -9.27 10.16
N LYS A 135 14.52 -10.43 9.52
CA LYS A 135 15.59 -10.65 8.53
C LYS A 135 15.25 -9.99 7.20
N PHE A 136 16.22 -9.30 6.60
CA PHE A 136 16.11 -8.79 5.24
C PHE A 136 16.12 -9.94 4.24
N LEU A 137 15.21 -9.90 3.25
CA LEU A 137 15.15 -10.89 2.17
C LEU A 137 15.70 -10.32 0.86
N PHE A 138 15.07 -9.28 0.33
CA PHE A 138 15.49 -8.63 -0.91
C PHE A 138 14.91 -7.22 -1.03
N SER A 139 15.39 -6.47 -2.03
CA SER A 139 14.93 -5.13 -2.37
C SER A 139 14.52 -5.02 -3.83
N LEU A 140 13.54 -4.19 -4.11
CA LEU A 140 13.07 -3.83 -5.45
C LEU A 140 13.36 -2.33 -5.67
N SER A 141 14.14 -2.01 -6.70
CA SER A 141 14.81 -0.70 -6.83
C SER A 141 14.74 -0.12 -8.26
N GLN A 142 13.55 -0.04 -8.83
CA GLN A 142 13.32 0.54 -10.16
C GLN A 142 12.56 1.87 -10.13
N HIS A 143 12.02 2.27 -8.97
CA HIS A 143 11.47 3.61 -8.81
C HIS A 143 12.60 4.64 -8.82
N ILE A 144 12.37 5.78 -9.48
CA ILE A 144 13.38 6.84 -9.62
C ILE A 144 13.18 7.98 -8.59
N ASN A 145 12.07 7.94 -7.87
CA ASN A 145 11.70 8.88 -6.81
C ASN A 145 11.13 8.15 -5.57
N TRP A 146 10.71 8.91 -4.58
CA TRP A 146 10.22 8.41 -3.29
C TRP A 146 9.03 7.46 -3.43
N VAL A 147 9.13 6.28 -2.82
CA VAL A 147 8.03 5.30 -2.82
C VAL A 147 7.09 5.60 -1.65
N ARG A 148 5.84 5.92 -1.98
CA ARG A 148 4.79 6.33 -1.03
C ARG A 148 4.13 5.16 -0.34
N CYS A 149 3.75 4.13 -1.09
CA CYS A 149 3.10 2.96 -0.56
C CYS A 149 3.58 1.69 -1.25
N ALA A 150 3.62 0.57 -0.53
CA ALA A 150 3.74 -0.76 -1.09
C ALA A 150 2.86 -1.75 -0.32
N LYS A 151 2.21 -2.66 -1.04
CA LYS A 151 1.28 -3.66 -0.48
C LYS A 151 1.48 -5.02 -1.15
N PHE A 152 1.28 -6.09 -0.40
CA PHE A 152 1.17 -7.43 -0.97
C PHE A 152 -0.19 -7.65 -1.62
N SER A 153 -0.23 -8.50 -2.65
CA SER A 153 -1.48 -9.07 -3.15
C SER A 153 -2.08 -10.04 -2.13
N PRO A 154 -3.41 -10.30 -2.20
CA PRO A 154 -4.07 -11.26 -1.31
C PRO A 154 -3.46 -12.67 -1.35
N ASP A 155 -2.96 -13.10 -2.51
CA ASP A 155 -2.26 -14.39 -2.69
C ASP A 155 -0.77 -14.35 -2.31
N GLY A 156 -0.23 -13.18 -1.97
CA GLY A 156 1.16 -12.96 -1.57
C GLY A 156 2.19 -13.15 -2.69
N ARG A 157 1.78 -13.29 -3.95
CA ARG A 157 2.67 -13.49 -5.11
C ARG A 157 3.16 -12.18 -5.72
N LEU A 158 2.32 -11.15 -5.67
CA LEU A 158 2.61 -9.85 -6.24
C LEU A 158 2.80 -8.81 -5.15
N ILE A 159 3.54 -7.76 -5.50
CA ILE A 159 3.64 -6.53 -4.72
C ILE A 159 3.24 -5.39 -5.64
N VAL A 160 2.44 -4.46 -5.14
CA VAL A 160 2.16 -3.20 -5.84
C VAL A 160 2.80 -2.06 -5.07
N SER A 161 3.32 -1.07 -5.77
CA SER A 161 3.89 0.13 -5.17
C SER A 161 3.53 1.39 -5.93
N SER A 162 3.40 2.50 -5.19
CA SER A 162 3.19 3.83 -5.74
C SER A 162 4.35 4.77 -5.38
N SER A 163 4.69 5.68 -6.28
CA SER A 163 5.85 6.55 -6.15
C SER A 163 5.60 7.96 -6.70
N ASP A 164 6.37 8.92 -6.20
CA ASP A 164 6.43 10.30 -6.68
C ASP A 164 6.98 10.41 -8.12
N ASP A 165 7.48 9.32 -8.68
CA ASP A 165 7.85 9.25 -10.11
C ASP A 165 6.64 9.13 -11.04
N LYS A 166 5.43 9.24 -10.48
CA LYS A 166 4.15 9.17 -11.18
C LYS A 166 3.86 7.79 -11.76
N THR A 167 4.49 6.75 -11.23
CA THR A 167 4.23 5.36 -11.60
C THR A 167 3.69 4.55 -10.45
N VAL A 168 2.77 3.64 -10.79
CA VAL A 168 2.37 2.52 -9.95
C VAL A 168 2.98 1.27 -10.56
N LYS A 169 3.88 0.61 -9.84
CA LYS A 169 4.59 -0.58 -10.33
C LYS A 169 4.03 -1.85 -9.71
N LEU A 170 3.89 -2.87 -10.54
CA LEU A 170 3.55 -4.22 -10.13
C LEU A 170 4.79 -5.10 -10.23
N TRP A 171 5.07 -5.83 -9.16
CA TRP A 171 6.26 -6.65 -9.01
C TRP A 171 5.87 -8.08 -8.75
N ASP A 172 6.61 -9.01 -9.34
CA ASP A 172 6.53 -10.42 -8.98
C ASP A 172 7.55 -10.69 -7.87
N ARG A 173 7.06 -11.23 -6.75
CA ARG A 173 7.85 -11.53 -5.56
C ARG A 173 8.91 -12.60 -5.84
N ASN A 174 8.64 -13.55 -6.72
CA ASN A 174 9.51 -14.69 -6.97
C ASN A 174 10.63 -14.33 -7.93
N SER A 175 10.30 -13.71 -9.07
CA SER A 175 11.29 -13.22 -10.03
C SER A 175 12.07 -12.01 -9.48
N ARG A 176 11.42 -11.20 -8.63
CA ARG A 176 11.91 -9.91 -8.10
C ARG A 176 12.01 -8.84 -9.19
N GLU A 177 11.22 -9.00 -10.24
CA GLU A 177 11.18 -8.08 -11.38
C GLU A 177 9.88 -7.27 -11.41
N CYS A 178 9.94 -6.10 -12.04
CA CYS A 178 8.76 -5.30 -12.32
C CYS A 178 8.01 -5.92 -13.50
N VAL A 179 6.84 -6.50 -13.23
CA VAL A 179 5.95 -7.09 -14.22
C VAL A 179 5.32 -5.99 -15.09
N HIS A 180 4.87 -4.91 -14.47
CA HIS A 180 4.19 -3.83 -15.19
C HIS A 180 4.33 -2.47 -14.49
N SER A 181 4.22 -1.38 -15.27
CA SER A 181 4.22 0.00 -14.77
C SER A 181 3.02 0.75 -15.32
N PHE A 182 2.11 1.14 -14.44
CA PHE A 182 0.99 2.03 -14.74
C PHE A 182 1.43 3.48 -14.56
N TYR A 183 1.01 4.37 -15.45
CA TYR A 183 1.41 5.78 -15.46
C TYR A 183 0.26 6.69 -15.04
N GLU A 184 0.55 7.58 -14.10
CA GLU A 184 -0.37 8.66 -13.71
C GLU A 184 0.13 9.99 -14.28
N HIS A 185 -0.49 10.49 -15.34
CA HIS A 185 0.04 11.69 -16.01
C HIS A 185 -0.20 13.00 -15.25
N ALA A 186 -1.32 13.11 -14.51
CA ALA A 186 -1.75 14.34 -13.87
C ALA A 186 -1.28 14.52 -12.42
N GLY A 187 -0.69 13.49 -11.81
CA GLY A 187 -0.31 13.48 -10.39
C GLY A 187 0.56 12.28 -10.04
N TYR A 188 0.74 12.03 -8.75
CA TYR A 188 1.35 10.81 -8.25
C TYR A 188 0.45 10.17 -7.19
N ALA A 189 0.60 8.86 -7.01
CA ALA A 189 -0.22 8.09 -6.09
C ALA A 189 0.34 8.08 -4.67
N ASN A 190 -0.43 8.61 -3.72
CA ASN A 190 -0.13 8.58 -2.29
C ASN A 190 -0.35 7.19 -1.67
N HIS A 191 -1.39 6.49 -2.14
CA HIS A 191 -1.75 5.17 -1.65
C HIS A 191 -2.10 4.25 -2.82
N VAL A 192 -1.86 2.96 -2.63
CA VAL A 192 -2.26 1.91 -3.56
C VAL A 192 -2.71 0.69 -2.77
N GLU A 193 -3.68 -0.03 -3.30
CA GLU A 193 -4.19 -1.27 -2.70
C GLU A 193 -4.67 -2.25 -3.77
N PHE A 194 -4.59 -3.54 -3.45
CA PHE A 194 -5.22 -4.59 -4.25
C PHE A 194 -6.69 -4.72 -3.88
N HIS A 195 -7.52 -4.96 -4.89
CA HIS A 195 -8.87 -5.45 -4.66
C HIS A 195 -8.81 -6.81 -3.93
N PRO A 196 -9.75 -7.15 -3.01
CA PRO A 196 -9.73 -8.40 -2.25
C PRO A 196 -9.67 -9.68 -3.09
N SER A 197 -10.25 -9.67 -4.30
CA SER A 197 -10.14 -10.79 -5.25
C SER A 197 -8.73 -10.97 -5.87
N GLY A 198 -7.86 -9.96 -5.75
CA GLY A 198 -6.55 -9.93 -6.38
C GLY A 198 -6.54 -9.65 -7.89
N THR A 199 -7.68 -9.28 -8.50
CA THR A 199 -7.78 -9.05 -9.95
C THR A 199 -7.46 -7.63 -10.39
N CYS A 200 -7.63 -6.66 -9.50
CA CYS A 200 -7.48 -5.24 -9.80
C CYS A 200 -6.65 -4.53 -8.71
N ILE A 201 -6.12 -3.36 -9.05
CA ILE A 201 -5.49 -2.43 -8.11
C ILE A 201 -6.17 -1.07 -8.19
N ALA A 202 -6.23 -0.35 -7.07
CA ALA A 202 -6.65 1.04 -7.04
C ALA A 202 -5.52 1.93 -6.50
N ALA A 203 -5.40 3.14 -7.05
CA ALA A 203 -4.48 4.15 -6.54
C ALA A 203 -5.19 5.48 -6.26
N ALA A 204 -4.85 6.05 -5.11
CA ALA A 204 -5.29 7.36 -4.64
C ALA A 204 -4.25 8.40 -5.05
N SER A 205 -4.65 9.33 -5.92
CA SER A 205 -3.72 10.26 -6.55
C SER A 205 -3.85 11.68 -6.01
N THR A 206 -2.77 12.44 -6.13
CA THR A 206 -2.75 13.89 -5.86
C THR A 206 -3.50 14.71 -6.90
N ASP A 207 -3.92 14.11 -8.01
CA ASP A 207 -4.77 14.75 -9.04
C ASP A 207 -6.27 14.79 -8.66
N ASN A 208 -6.56 14.56 -7.37
CA ASN A 208 -7.90 14.50 -6.77
C ASN A 208 -8.77 13.34 -7.27
N SER A 209 -8.17 12.39 -7.99
CA SER A 209 -8.88 11.23 -8.51
C SER A 209 -8.39 9.91 -7.93
N VAL A 210 -9.25 8.91 -8.07
CA VAL A 210 -8.89 7.50 -7.85
C VAL A 210 -9.01 6.75 -9.16
N LYS A 211 -8.00 5.95 -9.45
CA LYS A 211 -7.96 5.12 -10.66
C LYS A 211 -7.89 3.66 -10.28
N VAL A 212 -8.61 2.83 -11.00
CA VAL A 212 -8.64 1.39 -10.83
C VAL A 212 -8.17 0.74 -12.12
N TRP A 213 -7.21 -0.17 -12.02
CA TRP A 213 -6.66 -0.92 -13.16
C TRP A 213 -6.86 -2.41 -12.96
N ASP A 214 -7.12 -3.11 -14.06
CA ASP A 214 -7.12 -4.56 -14.12
C ASP A 214 -5.67 -5.06 -14.27
N ILE A 215 -5.28 -6.02 -13.44
CA ILE A 215 -3.91 -6.52 -13.39
C ILE A 215 -3.58 -7.39 -14.61
N ARG A 216 -4.55 -8.15 -15.12
CA ARG A 216 -4.34 -9.14 -16.19
C ARG A 216 -4.29 -8.50 -17.58
N THR A 217 -5.13 -7.50 -17.79
CA THR A 217 -5.28 -6.78 -19.07
C THR A 217 -4.46 -5.49 -19.10
N HIS A 218 -3.98 -5.03 -17.94
CA HIS A 218 -3.25 -3.77 -17.78
C HIS A 218 -4.03 -2.52 -18.21
N LYS A 219 -5.36 -2.61 -18.30
CA LYS A 219 -6.23 -1.51 -18.69
C LYS A 219 -6.78 -0.79 -17.47
N MET A 220 -6.93 0.52 -17.58
CA MET A 220 -7.69 1.31 -16.62
C MET A 220 -9.17 0.94 -16.77
N LEU A 221 -9.77 0.44 -15.69
CA LEU A 221 -11.19 0.09 -15.65
C LEU A 221 -12.04 1.30 -15.30
N GLN A 222 -11.62 2.06 -14.28
CA GLN A 222 -12.40 3.15 -13.72
C GLN A 222 -11.51 4.34 -13.35
N HIS A 223 -12.07 5.53 -13.51
CA HIS A 223 -11.47 6.80 -13.13
C HIS A 223 -12.51 7.66 -12.40
N TYR A 224 -12.23 7.97 -11.14
CA TYR A 224 -13.14 8.64 -10.22
C TYR A 224 -12.61 10.02 -9.83
N PRO A 225 -13.00 11.11 -10.53
CA PRO A 225 -12.68 12.48 -10.15
C PRO A 225 -13.65 12.97 -9.05
N VAL A 226 -13.62 12.33 -7.88
CA VAL A 226 -14.66 12.52 -6.84
C VAL A 226 -14.31 13.56 -5.80
N HIS A 227 -13.04 13.87 -5.60
CA HIS A 227 -12.58 14.81 -4.57
C HIS A 227 -12.20 16.17 -5.15
N SER A 228 -12.20 17.19 -4.29
CA SER A 228 -11.72 18.54 -4.62
C SER A 228 -10.28 18.80 -4.15
N GLY A 229 -9.68 17.83 -3.46
CA GLY A 229 -8.29 17.85 -3.04
C GLY A 229 -7.64 16.48 -3.15
N ALA A 230 -6.32 16.44 -2.93
CA ALA A 230 -5.52 15.23 -3.07
C ALA A 230 -6.08 14.08 -2.22
N VAL A 231 -6.15 12.89 -2.81
CA VAL A 231 -6.59 11.67 -2.11
C VAL A 231 -5.38 11.10 -1.37
N ASN A 232 -5.48 10.97 -0.06
CA ASN A 232 -4.37 10.57 0.81
C ASN A 232 -4.34 9.06 1.03
N SER A 233 -5.51 8.44 1.12
CA SER A 233 -5.68 7.03 1.47
C SER A 233 -6.96 6.49 0.86
N LEU A 234 -6.96 5.19 0.57
CA LEU A 234 -8.11 4.43 0.13
C LEU A 234 -8.14 3.09 0.86
N SER A 235 -9.32 2.48 0.94
CA SER A 235 -9.50 1.13 1.46
C SER A 235 -10.63 0.41 0.72
N PHE A 236 -10.37 -0.81 0.24
CA PHE A 236 -11.43 -1.67 -0.30
C PHE A 236 -12.28 -2.30 0.80
N HIS A 237 -13.59 -2.40 0.55
CA HIS A 237 -14.47 -3.22 1.36
C HIS A 237 -14.16 -4.70 1.14
N PRO A 238 -14.23 -5.58 2.16
CA PRO A 238 -13.93 -7.01 2.01
C PRO A 238 -14.77 -7.75 0.96
N SER A 239 -16.02 -7.30 0.71
CA SER A 239 -16.86 -7.84 -0.36
C SER A 239 -16.34 -7.53 -1.77
N GLY A 240 -15.47 -6.53 -1.91
CA GLY A 240 -14.94 -6.06 -3.19
C GLY A 240 -15.84 -5.09 -3.96
N ASN A 241 -17.07 -4.86 -3.52
CA ASN A 241 -18.01 -4.02 -4.27
C ASN A 241 -17.86 -2.52 -3.98
N PHE A 242 -17.22 -2.17 -2.86
CA PHE A 242 -17.13 -0.78 -2.40
C PHE A 242 -15.69 -0.35 -2.16
N LEU A 243 -15.44 0.93 -2.37
CA LEU A 243 -14.18 1.60 -2.05
C LEU A 243 -14.47 2.81 -1.17
N ILE A 244 -13.65 3.05 -0.15
CA ILE A 244 -13.67 4.30 0.62
C ILE A 244 -12.38 5.08 0.41
N THR A 245 -12.49 6.40 0.34
CA THR A 245 -11.36 7.32 0.16
C THR A 245 -11.37 8.42 1.20
N ALA A 246 -10.17 8.84 1.61
CA ALA A 246 -9.93 9.98 2.48
C ALA A 246 -9.07 11.02 1.75
N ALA A 247 -9.47 12.29 1.81
CA ALA A 247 -8.81 13.35 1.05
C ALA A 247 -8.59 14.65 1.84
N ASN A 248 -7.79 15.53 1.23
CA ASN A 248 -7.48 16.85 1.76
C ASN A 248 -8.68 17.81 1.83
N ASP A 249 -9.79 17.49 1.16
CA ASP A 249 -11.03 18.27 1.25
C ASP A 249 -11.83 18.01 2.53
N SER A 250 -11.25 17.27 3.49
CA SER A 250 -11.85 16.92 4.80
C SER A 250 -13.03 15.97 4.70
N THR A 251 -13.29 15.40 3.52
CA THR A 251 -14.39 14.44 3.30
C THR A 251 -13.88 13.01 3.18
N LEU A 252 -14.74 12.07 3.55
CA LEU A 252 -14.60 10.67 3.16
C LEU A 252 -15.64 10.38 2.08
N LYS A 253 -15.25 9.68 1.02
CA LYS A 253 -16.18 9.32 -0.05
C LYS A 253 -16.22 7.81 -0.21
N ILE A 254 -17.43 7.28 -0.43
CA ILE A 254 -17.65 5.86 -0.66
C ILE A 254 -18.20 5.68 -2.06
N MET A 255 -17.56 4.82 -2.84
CA MET A 255 -17.89 4.54 -4.23
C MET A 255 -18.34 3.09 -4.38
N ASP A 256 -19.32 2.89 -5.26
CA ASP A 256 -19.70 1.59 -5.79
C ASP A 256 -18.83 1.27 -7.01
N LEU A 257 -18.12 0.14 -6.93
CA LEU A 257 -17.25 -0.36 -7.99
C LEU A 257 -18.03 -1.15 -9.05
N LEU A 258 -19.23 -1.66 -8.75
CA LEU A 258 -20.09 -2.31 -9.74
C LEU A 258 -20.75 -1.28 -10.64
N GLU A 259 -21.35 -0.25 -10.05
CA GLU A 259 -22.04 0.80 -10.81
C GLU A 259 -21.11 1.93 -11.29
N GLY A 260 -19.93 2.08 -10.68
CA GLY A 260 -19.03 3.17 -11.01
C GLY A 260 -19.49 4.54 -10.46
N LYS A 261 -20.26 4.55 -9.36
CA LYS A 261 -20.89 5.78 -8.83
C LYS A 261 -20.44 6.12 -7.41
N LEU A 262 -20.49 7.40 -7.09
CA LEU A 262 -20.35 7.89 -5.72
C LEU A 262 -21.66 7.61 -4.95
N LEU A 263 -21.56 6.86 -3.84
CA LEU A 263 -22.70 6.56 -2.97
C LEU A 263 -22.83 7.57 -1.84
N TYR A 264 -21.75 7.81 -1.09
CA TYR A 264 -21.78 8.64 0.09
C TYR A 264 -20.64 9.67 0.09
N THR A 265 -20.94 10.87 0.61
CA THR A 265 -19.95 11.86 1.02
C THR A 265 -20.12 12.12 2.51
N LEU A 266 -19.21 11.59 3.31
CA LEU A 266 -19.25 11.68 4.76
C LEU A 266 -18.44 12.88 5.22
N HIS A 267 -19.05 13.65 6.12
CA HIS A 267 -18.46 14.83 6.75
C HIS A 267 -18.29 14.55 8.24
N GLY A 268 -17.21 15.05 8.82
CA GLY A 268 -16.96 14.91 10.26
C GLY A 268 -15.63 15.53 10.66
N HIS A 269 -14.58 15.24 9.91
CA HIS A 269 -13.26 15.82 10.15
C HIS A 269 -13.25 17.34 9.92
N GLN A 270 -12.60 18.08 10.82
CA GLN A 270 -12.46 19.54 10.74
C GLN A 270 -11.23 20.00 9.94
N GLY A 271 -10.60 19.08 9.23
CA GLY A 271 -9.44 19.30 8.38
C GLY A 271 -9.16 18.07 7.53
N PRO A 272 -8.04 18.05 6.77
CA PRO A 272 -7.69 16.97 5.87
C PRO A 272 -7.84 15.58 6.50
N ALA A 273 -8.62 14.72 5.85
CA ALA A 273 -8.70 13.31 6.21
C ALA A 273 -7.46 12.61 5.63
N SER A 274 -6.61 12.09 6.51
CA SER A 274 -5.30 11.57 6.14
C SER A 274 -5.33 10.08 5.84
N CYS A 275 -6.22 9.34 6.51
CA CYS A 275 -6.24 7.89 6.44
C CYS A 275 -7.64 7.33 6.64
N VAL A 276 -7.87 6.17 6.03
CA VAL A 276 -9.10 5.39 6.18
C VAL A 276 -8.78 3.90 6.06
N ALA A 277 -9.52 3.07 6.81
CA ALA A 277 -9.40 1.62 6.72
C ALA A 277 -10.75 0.96 7.01
N PHE A 278 -11.17 0.05 6.13
CA PHE A 278 -12.24 -0.89 6.45
C PHE A 278 -11.77 -1.93 7.45
N SER A 279 -12.72 -2.39 8.25
CA SER A 279 -12.58 -3.63 8.99
C SER A 279 -12.53 -4.83 8.05
N ARG A 280 -11.94 -5.92 8.52
CA ARG A 280 -11.90 -7.17 7.74
C ARG A 280 -13.26 -7.84 7.57
N THR A 281 -14.21 -7.52 8.44
CA THR A 281 -15.59 -8.00 8.32
C THR A 281 -16.39 -7.16 7.34
N GLY A 282 -16.08 -5.87 7.21
CA GLY A 282 -16.83 -4.92 6.39
C GLY A 282 -17.76 -4.03 7.21
N GLU A 283 -18.18 -4.51 8.39
CA GLU A 283 -19.20 -3.88 9.24
C GLU A 283 -18.83 -2.50 9.76
N TYR A 284 -17.53 -2.19 9.86
CA TYR A 284 -17.03 -0.91 10.33
C TYR A 284 -15.90 -0.40 9.44
N PHE A 285 -15.69 0.91 9.49
CA PHE A 285 -14.47 1.54 9.01
C PHE A 285 -14.02 2.64 9.95
N ALA A 286 -12.73 2.94 9.95
CA ALA A 286 -12.15 3.98 10.76
C ALA A 286 -11.46 5.01 9.87
N SER A 287 -11.52 6.27 10.27
CA SER A 287 -10.84 7.38 9.62
C SER A 287 -10.04 8.18 10.62
N GLY A 288 -8.91 8.74 10.16
CA GLY A 288 -8.09 9.67 10.92
C GLY A 288 -7.82 10.93 10.13
N GLY A 289 -7.67 12.04 10.84
CA GLY A 289 -7.47 13.35 10.22
C GLY A 289 -6.38 14.19 10.89
N ASN A 290 -6.13 15.35 10.29
CA ASN A 290 -5.27 16.39 10.85
C ASN A 290 -5.90 17.11 12.06
N ASP A 291 -7.14 16.81 12.40
CA ASP A 291 -7.87 17.32 13.56
C ASP A 291 -7.65 16.50 14.84
N ASP A 292 -6.64 15.62 14.82
CA ASP A 292 -6.24 14.71 15.90
C ASP A 292 -7.32 13.68 16.30
N GLN A 293 -8.38 13.57 15.50
CA GLN A 293 -9.52 12.69 15.75
C GLN A 293 -9.37 11.39 14.99
N VAL A 294 -9.84 10.32 15.65
CA VAL A 294 -10.05 9.01 15.03
C VAL A 294 -11.53 8.71 15.12
N MET A 295 -12.20 8.64 13.98
CA MET A 295 -13.63 8.39 13.90
C MET A 295 -13.86 6.95 13.47
N VAL A 296 -14.80 6.27 14.12
CA VAL A 296 -15.23 4.92 13.75
C VAL A 296 -16.69 4.95 13.36
N TRP A 297 -16.94 4.39 12.20
CA TRP A 297 -18.22 4.42 11.53
C TRP A 297 -18.73 3.00 11.38
N LYS A 298 -20.02 2.82 11.63
CA LYS A 298 -20.71 1.59 11.28
C LYS A 298 -21.08 1.66 9.79
N SER A 299 -20.64 0.66 9.05
CA SER A 299 -20.97 0.46 7.66
C SER A 299 -22.37 -0.16 7.54
N ASN A 300 -23.01 0.06 6.40
CA ASN A 300 -24.28 -0.56 6.04
C ASN A 300 -24.13 -1.52 4.86
N PHE A 301 -22.90 -1.81 4.44
CA PHE A 301 -22.63 -2.51 3.18
C PHE A 301 -22.78 -4.04 3.27
N ASP A 302 -22.94 -4.58 4.48
CA ASP A 302 -23.06 -6.04 4.74
C ASP A 302 -24.49 -6.57 4.69
N CYS A 303 -25.40 -5.75 4.18
CA CYS A 303 -26.82 -6.03 4.20
C CYS A 303 -27.31 -6.80 2.96
N THR A 304 -26.47 -7.59 2.31
CA THR A 304 -26.91 -8.62 1.36
C THR A 304 -25.89 -9.75 1.24
N THR A 305 -26.34 -10.95 1.63
CA THR A 305 -25.94 -12.28 1.11
C THR A 305 -24.60 -12.91 1.54
N CYS A 306 -24.62 -13.63 2.68
CA CYS A 306 -23.95 -14.94 2.77
C CYS A 306 -24.91 -16.08 3.16
N GLU A 307 -26.12 -15.79 3.65
CA GLU A 307 -27.13 -16.82 3.98
C GLU A 307 -28.27 -16.96 2.95
N ASP A 308 -28.59 -15.93 2.16
CA ASP A 308 -29.74 -15.97 1.21
C ASP A 308 -29.45 -16.71 -0.11
N VAL A 309 -28.21 -17.11 -0.39
CA VAL A 309 -27.88 -17.93 -1.58
C VAL A 309 -27.99 -19.44 -1.30
N ARG A 310 -28.20 -19.84 -0.04
CA ARG A 310 -28.40 -21.27 0.33
C ARG A 310 -29.87 -21.72 0.31
N PHE A 311 -30.84 -20.81 0.25
CA PHE A 311 -32.26 -21.15 0.21
C PHE A 311 -32.92 -21.04 -1.18
N GLN A 312 -32.20 -20.59 -2.21
CA GLN A 312 -32.73 -20.57 -3.58
C GLN A 312 -32.24 -21.73 -4.48
N HIS A 313 -31.35 -22.60 -3.98
CA HIS A 313 -30.85 -23.76 -4.75
C HIS A 313 -31.35 -25.13 -4.27
N ASN A 314 -32.30 -25.18 -3.33
CA ASN A 314 -32.91 -26.42 -2.85
C ASN A 314 -34.42 -26.46 -3.10
N THR A 315 -34.82 -26.28 -4.36
CA THR A 315 -36.13 -26.76 -4.85
C THR A 315 -35.95 -27.36 -6.23
N ALA A 316 -35.80 -28.68 -6.28
CA ALA A 316 -35.88 -29.46 -7.51
C ALA A 316 -37.34 -29.53 -7.98
N PRO A 317 -37.64 -29.38 -9.29
CA PRO A 317 -38.98 -29.60 -9.81
C PRO A 317 -39.22 -31.09 -10.09
N GLY A 318 -40.08 -31.71 -9.29
CA GLY A 318 -40.72 -32.99 -9.57
C GLY A 318 -41.88 -32.85 -10.56
N GLN A 319 -42.06 -33.89 -11.37
CA GLN A 319 -42.99 -34.00 -12.50
C GLN A 319 -44.49 -34.07 -12.13
N GLN A 320 -45.30 -33.91 -13.20
CA GLN A 320 -46.73 -34.29 -13.40
C GLN A 320 -47.76 -33.22 -12.98
N GLY A 321 -48.80 -32.87 -13.74
CA GLY A 321 -49.28 -33.26 -15.07
C GLY A 321 -50.68 -32.65 -15.32
N ILE A 322 -50.96 -32.26 -16.58
CA ILE A 322 -52.26 -32.23 -17.29
C ILE A 322 -53.46 -31.46 -16.67
N SER A 323 -53.93 -30.39 -17.34
CA SER A 323 -55.17 -30.41 -18.16
C SER A 323 -55.45 -29.05 -18.82
N ALA A 324 -56.38 -29.04 -19.77
CA ALA A 324 -56.39 -28.24 -20.99
C ALA A 324 -57.44 -27.11 -21.05
N ASN A 325 -57.31 -26.32 -22.14
CA ASN A 325 -58.30 -25.49 -22.84
C ASN A 325 -58.66 -24.11 -22.25
N SER A 326 -58.26 -23.04 -22.95
CA SER A 326 -59.17 -22.32 -23.85
C SER A 326 -58.43 -21.24 -24.67
N THR A 327 -58.93 -21.07 -25.89
CA THR A 327 -58.53 -20.23 -27.02
C THR A 327 -58.53 -18.71 -26.76
N ALA A 328 -57.59 -17.96 -27.38
CA ALA A 328 -57.89 -16.94 -28.41
C ALA A 328 -56.68 -16.06 -28.79
N HIS A 329 -56.43 -16.02 -30.11
CA HIS A 329 -55.99 -14.91 -30.97
C HIS A 329 -54.62 -14.20 -30.82
N VAL A 330 -53.82 -14.41 -31.87
CA VAL A 330 -52.67 -13.63 -32.35
C VAL A 330 -53.18 -12.48 -33.24
N PRO A 331 -52.47 -11.34 -33.31
CA PRO A 331 -52.10 -10.85 -34.64
C PRO A 331 -50.63 -10.38 -34.75
N HIS A 332 -50.07 -10.63 -35.93
CA HIS A 332 -48.77 -10.16 -36.44
C HIS A 332 -48.92 -8.86 -37.28
N PRO A 333 -47.83 -8.22 -37.76
CA PRO A 333 -47.62 -6.77 -37.70
C PRO A 333 -48.00 -6.01 -38.99
N SER A 334 -48.17 -4.69 -38.88
CA SER A 334 -48.31 -3.78 -40.03
C SER A 334 -47.42 -2.53 -39.95
N ARG A 335 -47.03 -2.08 -41.13
CA ARG A 335 -45.89 -1.23 -41.53
C ARG A 335 -46.23 0.28 -41.53
N ALA A 336 -45.15 1.08 -41.47
CA ALA A 336 -44.98 2.54 -41.38
C ALA A 336 -45.83 3.47 -42.28
N PRO A 337 -45.75 4.79 -42.00
CA PRO A 337 -45.20 5.72 -43.01
C PRO A 337 -44.16 6.75 -42.49
N LYS A 338 -43.24 7.14 -43.39
CA LYS A 338 -42.32 8.32 -43.39
C LYS A 338 -43.07 9.56 -43.95
N PRO A 339 -42.66 10.85 -43.81
CA PRO A 339 -41.33 11.45 -44.14
C PRO A 339 -40.87 12.52 -43.10
N ARG A 340 -39.77 13.31 -43.19
CA ARG A 340 -38.96 13.86 -44.28
C ARG A 340 -37.61 14.36 -43.72
N SER A 341 -36.61 14.35 -44.58
CA SER A 341 -35.20 14.75 -44.44
C SER A 341 -34.97 16.25 -44.26
N GLN A 342 -33.97 16.63 -43.45
CA GLN A 342 -33.18 17.85 -43.65
C GLN A 342 -31.68 17.50 -43.64
N THR A 343 -31.02 18.04 -44.65
CA THR A 343 -29.64 17.81 -45.09
C THR A 343 -28.66 18.78 -44.44
N CYS A 344 -27.45 18.28 -44.17
CA CYS A 344 -26.25 19.07 -43.86
C CYS A 344 -25.86 19.98 -45.04
N SER A 345 -25.32 21.16 -44.73
CA SER A 345 -24.41 21.89 -45.61
C SER A 345 -23.10 22.16 -44.88
N VAL A 346 -22.02 21.68 -45.50
CA VAL A 346 -20.62 21.94 -45.23
C VAL A 346 -20.26 23.29 -45.85
N ALA A 347 -19.44 24.09 -45.17
CA ALA A 347 -18.72 25.20 -45.79
C ALA A 347 -17.24 25.12 -45.38
N GLU A 348 -16.41 24.70 -46.33
CA GLU A 348 -14.99 25.03 -46.39
C GLU A 348 -14.85 26.44 -46.97
N VAL A 349 -13.98 27.28 -46.39
CA VAL A 349 -13.23 28.29 -47.15
C VAL A 349 -11.81 28.38 -46.60
N SER A 350 -10.91 28.48 -47.56
CA SER A 350 -9.47 28.23 -47.61
C SER A 350 -8.59 29.37 -47.09
N ASN A 351 -7.34 29.01 -46.81
CA ASN A 351 -6.19 29.91 -46.62
C ASN A 351 -5.95 30.86 -47.80
N THR A 352 -5.52 32.10 -47.48
CA THR A 352 -4.52 32.85 -48.26
C THR A 352 -3.56 33.60 -47.33
N THR A 353 -2.28 33.34 -47.53
CA THR A 353 -1.11 34.14 -47.11
C THR A 353 -1.05 35.45 -47.92
N GLU A 354 -0.61 36.55 -47.31
CA GLU A 354 0.64 37.27 -47.69
C GLU A 354 0.96 38.48 -46.79
N TRP A 355 2.27 38.65 -46.65
CA TRP A 355 3.19 39.57 -45.97
C TRP A 355 2.84 41.06 -45.79
N HIS A 356 3.24 41.63 -44.65
CA HIS A 356 4.11 42.82 -44.56
C HIS A 356 4.79 42.93 -43.18
N THR A 357 5.92 43.62 -43.15
CA THR A 357 7.08 43.45 -42.26
C THR A 357 7.29 44.66 -41.33
N VAL A 358 8.09 44.47 -40.25
CA VAL A 358 8.84 45.47 -39.42
C VAL A 358 8.01 46.10 -38.27
N SER A 359 8.42 46.24 -36.98
CA SER A 359 9.68 46.11 -36.22
C SER A 359 9.41 45.96 -34.69
N HIS A 360 10.39 45.37 -33.99
CA HIS A 360 10.69 45.38 -32.53
C HIS A 360 10.59 46.76 -31.81
N PRO A 361 10.54 46.89 -30.45
CA PRO A 361 11.40 46.11 -29.53
C PRO A 361 10.96 45.81 -28.07
N HIS A 362 11.81 44.98 -27.46
CA HIS A 362 12.26 44.87 -26.05
C HIS A 362 11.38 44.26 -24.93
N ASN A 363 11.96 43.16 -24.43
CA ASN A 363 11.74 42.43 -23.19
C ASN A 363 12.26 43.22 -21.96
N PRO A 364 11.72 42.98 -20.75
CA PRO A 364 12.63 42.71 -19.64
C PRO A 364 12.20 41.51 -18.76
N GLY A 365 13.24 40.82 -18.25
CA GLY A 365 13.16 39.61 -17.44
C GLY A 365 12.81 39.82 -15.95
N PRO A 366 12.93 38.75 -15.14
CA PRO A 366 12.24 38.59 -13.87
C PRO A 366 13.00 39.16 -12.66
N SER A 367 12.24 39.50 -11.62
CA SER A 367 12.66 40.16 -10.39
C SER A 367 13.31 39.20 -9.36
N SER A 368 14.45 39.63 -8.82
CA SER A 368 15.13 39.06 -7.65
C SER A 368 15.57 40.19 -6.71
N HIS A 369 15.13 40.20 -5.45
CA HIS A 369 15.72 40.93 -4.30
C HIS A 369 14.99 40.41 -3.03
N ASN A 370 15.62 40.04 -1.91
CA ASN A 370 16.53 40.85 -1.09
C ASN A 370 17.53 39.99 -0.30
N LYS A 371 18.80 40.44 -0.27
CA LYS A 371 19.77 40.19 0.80
C LYS A 371 19.90 41.48 1.60
N THR A 372 19.89 41.39 2.93
CA THR A 372 20.48 42.39 3.82
C THR A 372 21.89 41.92 4.20
N ALA A 373 22.87 42.81 4.05
CA ALA A 373 24.25 42.62 4.47
C ALA A 373 24.56 43.67 5.54
N HIS A 374 25.15 43.23 6.66
CA HIS A 374 25.97 44.08 7.51
C HIS A 374 27.42 43.63 7.34
N SER A 375 28.25 44.59 6.94
CA SER A 375 29.69 44.53 6.78
C SER A 375 30.37 44.82 8.12
N GLN A 376 31.41 44.07 8.46
CA GLN A 376 32.61 44.56 9.12
C GLN A 376 33.81 43.70 8.68
N SER A 377 34.86 44.36 8.22
CA SER A 377 36.15 43.82 7.80
C SER A 377 37.20 44.31 8.79
N ILE A 378 38.20 43.49 9.11
CA ILE A 378 39.64 43.78 8.93
C ILE A 378 40.53 42.77 9.71
N ARG A 379 41.58 42.32 9.00
CA ARG A 379 42.89 41.75 9.40
C ARG A 379 43.05 40.27 9.80
N ALA A 380 43.75 39.55 8.91
CA ALA A 380 44.76 38.54 9.25
C ALA A 380 46.15 39.21 9.49
N PRO A 381 47.10 38.51 10.14
CA PRO A 381 48.22 37.99 9.35
C PRO A 381 48.82 36.63 9.81
N SER A 382 49.30 35.89 8.80
CA SER A 382 50.56 35.11 8.70
C SER A 382 51.01 34.07 9.74
N THR A 383 51.17 32.84 9.23
CA THR A 383 52.31 31.89 9.37
C THR A 383 52.95 31.64 10.74
N HIS A 384 52.99 30.36 11.16
CA HIS A 384 54.20 29.72 11.71
C HIS A 384 54.11 28.18 11.68
N GLN A 385 55.25 27.56 11.38
CA GLN A 385 55.56 26.13 11.27
C GLN A 385 55.47 25.36 12.61
N PRO A 386 55.46 24.01 12.60
CA PRO A 386 55.52 23.17 13.80
C PRO A 386 56.96 22.73 14.15
N PRO A 387 57.25 22.46 15.43
CA PRO A 387 58.27 21.45 15.77
C PRO A 387 57.90 20.63 17.05
N PRO A 388 58.73 19.66 17.49
CA PRO A 388 59.37 18.57 16.76
C PRO A 388 59.09 17.18 17.39
N GLN A 389 59.51 16.14 16.68
CA GLN A 389 59.52 14.74 17.12
C GLN A 389 60.52 14.49 18.27
N ALA A 390 60.16 13.59 19.18
CA ALA A 390 61.10 12.88 20.06
C ALA A 390 60.99 11.36 19.82
N ARG A 391 62.16 10.73 19.83
CA ARG A 391 62.51 9.41 19.29
C ARG A 391 62.95 8.52 20.46
N ALA A 392 62.41 7.30 20.56
CA ALA A 392 62.99 6.16 21.28
C ALA A 392 62.32 4.88 20.74
N SER A 393 62.89 4.25 19.71
CA SER A 393 63.76 3.05 19.79
C SER A 393 63.02 1.75 20.14
N SER A 394 62.74 1.01 19.08
CA SER A 394 62.37 -0.41 19.00
C SER A 394 63.51 -1.36 19.41
N PRO A 395 63.21 -2.67 19.54
CA PRO A 395 63.82 -3.64 18.62
C PRO A 395 62.74 -4.54 18.00
N GLU A 396 62.62 -4.55 16.67
CA GLU A 396 63.16 -5.59 15.77
C GLU A 396 62.58 -6.99 15.99
N HIS A 397 61.69 -7.40 15.08
CA HIS A 397 61.78 -8.72 14.46
C HIS A 397 61.30 -8.65 13.00
N GLN A 398 62.03 -9.36 12.16
CA GLN A 398 62.13 -9.25 10.72
C GLN A 398 60.89 -9.70 9.92
N ALA A 399 60.85 -9.16 8.70
CA ALA A 399 59.85 -9.30 7.66
C ALA A 399 59.66 -10.72 7.10
N GLN A 400 58.46 -10.96 6.57
CA GLN A 400 58.29 -11.64 5.28
C GLN A 400 56.90 -11.30 4.68
N THR A 401 56.94 -10.76 3.46
CA THR A 401 55.83 -10.55 2.54
C THR A 401 55.25 -11.88 2.05
N GLN A 402 53.96 -12.14 2.25
CA GLN A 402 53.19 -13.09 1.45
C GLN A 402 51.76 -12.61 1.23
N THR A 403 51.34 -12.78 -0.02
CA THR A 403 50.02 -12.57 -0.62
C THR A 403 48.91 -13.30 0.15
N SER A 404 47.88 -12.60 0.62
CA SER A 404 46.72 -13.21 1.27
C SER A 404 45.72 -13.69 0.23
N ASP A 405 45.84 -14.96 -0.15
CA ASP A 405 44.78 -15.73 -0.80
C ASP A 405 43.75 -16.17 0.26
N GLY A 406 42.49 -16.26 -0.14
CA GLY A 406 41.35 -16.49 0.74
C GLY A 406 41.33 -17.88 1.36
N GLY A 407 41.69 -17.98 2.64
CA GLY A 407 41.50 -19.19 3.45
C GLY A 407 40.17 -19.15 4.21
N VAL A 408 39.17 -19.90 3.73
CA VAL A 408 37.92 -20.18 4.45
C VAL A 408 38.24 -20.76 5.83
N SER A 409 37.60 -20.25 6.89
CA SER A 409 37.76 -20.72 8.27
C SER A 409 37.68 -22.26 8.34
N SER A 410 38.67 -22.91 8.96
CA SER A 410 38.73 -24.36 9.15
C SER A 410 37.47 -24.95 9.80
N ALA A 411 36.77 -24.14 10.60
CA ALA A 411 35.47 -24.48 11.16
C ALA A 411 34.40 -24.70 10.07
N LEU A 412 34.36 -23.85 9.05
CA LEU A 412 33.42 -23.93 7.92
C LEU A 412 33.69 -25.17 7.06
N SER A 413 34.96 -25.49 6.81
CA SER A 413 35.37 -26.70 6.08
C SER A 413 34.95 -27.97 6.83
N SER A 414 35.15 -28.03 8.15
CA SER A 414 34.74 -29.18 8.97
C SER A 414 33.22 -29.38 9.00
N THR A 415 32.43 -28.29 9.01
CA THR A 415 30.96 -28.39 8.92
C THR A 415 30.49 -28.86 7.55
N LEU A 416 31.15 -28.42 6.47
CA LEU A 416 30.82 -28.85 5.11
C LEU A 416 31.09 -30.34 4.91
N GLU A 417 32.23 -30.85 5.36
CA GLU A 417 32.54 -32.28 5.33
C GLU A 417 31.52 -33.11 6.12
N ARG A 418 31.07 -32.60 7.27
CA ARG A 418 30.06 -33.29 8.08
C ARG A 418 28.70 -33.37 7.39
N ILE A 419 28.32 -32.32 6.63
CA ILE A 419 27.08 -32.31 5.85
C ILE A 419 27.17 -33.26 4.66
N VAL A 420 28.30 -33.28 3.95
CA VAL A 420 28.53 -34.20 2.82
C VAL A 420 28.46 -35.65 3.28
N ASN A 421 29.10 -35.99 4.40
CA ASN A 421 29.04 -37.35 4.95
C ASN A 421 27.61 -37.76 5.38
N GLN A 422 26.81 -36.84 5.91
CA GLN A 422 25.42 -37.14 6.26
C GLN A 422 24.53 -37.36 5.02
N LEU A 423 24.78 -36.61 3.94
CA LEU A 423 24.09 -36.84 2.68
C LEU A 423 24.44 -38.20 2.08
N ASP A 424 25.72 -38.61 2.13
CA ASP A 424 26.16 -39.89 1.58
C ASP A 424 25.53 -41.09 2.31
N ILE A 425 25.44 -41.01 3.64
CA ILE A 425 24.75 -42.02 4.48
C ILE A 425 23.26 -42.13 4.11
N LEU A 426 22.59 -40.99 3.87
CA LEU A 426 21.18 -40.97 3.46
C LEU A 426 20.97 -41.55 2.06
N THR A 427 21.86 -41.26 1.11
CA THR A 427 21.81 -41.87 -0.23
C THR A 427 22.04 -43.38 -0.18
N GLN A 428 22.99 -43.87 0.62
CA GLN A 428 23.18 -45.31 0.78
C GLN A 428 21.99 -46.00 1.48
N ALA A 429 21.36 -45.34 2.46
CA ALA A 429 20.16 -45.85 3.10
C ALA A 429 18.97 -45.94 2.12
N LEU A 430 18.77 -44.92 1.29
CA LEU A 430 17.75 -44.92 0.23
C LEU A 430 18.02 -45.99 -0.82
N LEU A 431 19.27 -46.18 -1.23
CA LEU A 431 19.64 -47.21 -2.20
C LEU A 431 19.39 -48.62 -1.65
N ARG A 432 19.67 -48.85 -0.35
CA ARG A 432 19.37 -50.12 0.33
C ARG A 432 17.86 -50.39 0.44
N MET A 433 17.05 -49.38 0.73
CA MET A 433 15.59 -49.52 0.76
C MET A 433 15.01 -49.85 -0.62
N LEU A 434 15.54 -49.23 -1.69
CA LEU A 434 15.12 -49.52 -3.06
C LEU A 434 15.50 -50.94 -3.50
N LEU A 435 16.68 -51.43 -3.10
CA LEU A 435 17.11 -52.80 -3.37
C LEU A 435 16.30 -53.85 -2.59
N GLN A 436 15.90 -53.55 -1.34
CA GLN A 436 15.03 -54.42 -0.55
C GLN A 436 13.58 -54.44 -1.05
N GLY A 437 13.06 -53.29 -1.51
CA GLY A 437 11.72 -53.19 -2.11
C GLY A 437 11.57 -53.98 -3.42
N ASN A 438 12.66 -54.18 -4.16
CA ASN A 438 12.65 -54.93 -5.42
C ASN A 438 12.72 -56.46 -5.26
N MET A 439 12.94 -56.97 -4.04
CA MET A 439 12.90 -58.42 -3.75
C MET A 439 11.52 -58.92 -3.30
N GLN A 440 10.61 -58.03 -2.89
CA GLN A 440 9.25 -58.40 -2.47
C GLN A 440 8.22 -58.44 -3.62
N THR A 441 8.58 -57.98 -4.82
CA THR A 441 7.70 -57.94 -6.00
C THR A 441 7.96 -59.06 -7.01
N ARG A 442 8.83 -60.02 -6.68
CA ARG A 442 9.22 -61.15 -7.55
C ARG A 442 8.99 -62.55 -6.96
N SER A 443 8.15 -62.68 -5.91
CA SER A 443 7.70 -63.99 -5.40
C SER A 443 6.25 -64.27 -5.76
#